data_AF-A0A946VX80-F1
#
_entry.id   AF-A0A946VX80-F1
#
_cell.length_a   1.000
_cell.length_b   1.000
_cell.length_c   1.000
_cell.angle_alpha   90.00
_cell.angle_beta   90.00
_cell.angle_gamma   90.00
#
_symmetry.space_group_name_H-M   'P 1'
#
loop_
_entity.id
_entity.type
_entity.pdbx_description
1 polymer ?
#
loop_
_entity_poly.entity_id
_entity_poly.type
_entity_poly.pdbx_seq_one_letter_code
_entity_poly.pdbx_strand_id
1 'polypeptide(L)' 'ITTPEGETISFEVDAFRKHCLLNGLDDIALTLEDADAIRAFEAEHRQRAPWLFAG' A
#
# COMPACT_ATOMS: atom_id res chain seq x y z
N ILE A 1 -1.79 22.35 12.89
CA ILE A 1 -2.42 23.42 12.06
C ILE A 1 -2.03 24.74 12.69
N THR A 2 -1.58 25.73 11.92
CA THR A 2 -1.22 27.05 12.45
C THR A 2 -2.19 28.08 11.91
N THR A 3 -2.80 28.89 12.78
CA THR A 3 -3.72 29.96 12.35
C THR A 3 -2.94 31.18 11.84
N PRO A 4 -3.60 32.11 11.10
CA PRO A 4 -2.98 33.38 10.70
C PRO A 4 -2.49 34.20 11.90
N GLU A 5 -3.12 34.04 13.07
CA GLU A 5 -2.75 34.69 14.32
C GLU A 5 -1.59 33.99 15.05
N GLY A 6 -1.06 32.89 14.49
CA GLY A 6 0.10 32.16 15.00
C GLY A 6 -0.22 31.08 16.05
N GLU A 7 -1.50 30.80 16.30
CA GLU A 7 -1.89 29.73 17.21
C GLU A 7 -1.61 28.35 16.59
N THR A 8 -1.05 27.42 17.35
CA THR A 8 -0.75 26.05 16.89
C THR A 8 -1.73 25.05 17.50
N ILE A 9 -2.43 24.33 16.63
CA ILE A 9 -3.37 23.27 16.98
C ILE A 9 -2.77 21.92 16.62
N SER A 10 -2.55 21.08 17.64
CA SER A 10 -2.10 19.70 17.48
C SER A 10 -3.23 18.82 16.94
N PHE A 11 -2.88 17.87 16.10
CA PHE A 11 -3.78 16.83 15.62
C PHE A 11 -2.99 15.54 15.40
N GLU A 12 -3.70 14.42 15.44
CA GLU A 12 -3.12 13.11 15.20
C GLU A 12 -3.67 12.53 13.90
N VAL A 13 -2.84 11.72 13.24
CA VAL A 13 -3.21 10.94 12.07
C VAL A 13 -2.80 9.51 12.35
N ASP A 14 -3.69 8.57 12.06
CA ASP A 14 -3.36 7.15 12.07
C ASP A 14 -2.09 6.87 11.25
N ALA A 15 -1.24 5.96 11.75
CA ALA A 15 0.09 5.73 11.19
C ALA A 15 0.03 5.27 9.72
N PHE A 16 -0.93 4.40 9.39
CA PHE A 16 -1.13 3.92 8.02
C PHE A 16 -1.62 5.06 7.12
N ARG A 17 -2.62 5.82 7.56
CA ARG A 17 -3.10 7.00 6.80
C ARG A 17 -2.01 8.04 6.59
N LYS A 18 -1.16 8.29 7.59
CA LYS A 18 -0.01 9.19 7.47
C LYS A 18 0.98 8.68 6.43
N HIS A 19 1.25 7.38 6.41
CA HIS A 19 2.11 6.76 5.41
C HIS A 19 1.53 6.94 4.00
N CYS A 20 0.24 6.65 3.78
CA CYS A 20 -0.39 6.84 2.47
C CYS A 20 -0.36 8.32 2.03
N LEU A 21 -0.69 9.24 2.93
CA LEU A 21 -0.71 10.68 2.63
C LEU A 21 0.68 11.24 2.31
N LEU A 22 1.72 10.77 2.99
CA LEU A 22 3.09 11.22 2.75
C LEU A 22 3.70 10.65 1.47
N ASN A 23 3.33 9.43 1.08
CA ASN A 23 3.87 8.75 -0.09
C ASN A 23 2.96 8.83 -1.33
N GLY A 24 1.77 9.45 -1.22
CA GLY A 24 0.82 9.56 -2.31
C GLY A 24 0.18 8.23 -2.70
N LEU A 25 -0.01 7.31 -1.75
CA LEU A 25 -0.53 5.98 -2.02
C LEU A 25 -2.07 5.99 -2.04
N ASP A 26 -2.63 5.42 -3.11
CA ASP A 26 -4.02 4.97 -3.18
C ASP A 26 -4.09 3.43 -3.08
N ASP A 27 -5.29 2.86 -3.18
CA ASP A 27 -5.50 1.42 -3.06
C ASP A 27 -4.73 0.60 -4.12
N ILE A 28 -4.54 1.17 -5.31
CA ILE A 28 -3.78 0.53 -6.39
C ILE A 28 -2.28 0.61 -6.06
N ALA A 29 -1.79 1.78 -5.67
CA ALA A 29 -0.40 1.99 -5.30
C ALA A 29 0.01 1.10 -4.12
N LEU A 30 -0.84 0.99 -3.09
CA LEU A 30 -0.64 0.06 -1.97
C LEU A 30 -0.53 -1.39 -2.45
N THR A 31 -1.40 -1.81 -3.36
CA THR A 31 -1.33 -3.16 -3.95
C THR A 31 -0.02 -3.36 -4.74
N LEU A 32 0.46 -2.31 -5.40
CA LEU A 32 1.69 -2.35 -6.19
C LEU A 32 2.96 -2.39 -5.33
N GLU A 33 2.91 -1.96 -4.07
CA GLU A 33 4.04 -2.13 -3.13
C GLU A 33 4.37 -3.62 -2.92
N ASP A 34 3.38 -4.50 -3.04
CA ASP A 34 3.54 -5.95 -2.92
C ASP A 34 3.77 -6.67 -4.26
N ALA A 35 3.99 -5.95 -5.36
CA ALA A 35 4.04 -6.53 -6.70
C ALA A 35 5.06 -7.67 -6.84
N ASP A 36 6.23 -7.56 -6.22
CA ASP A 36 7.24 -8.61 -6.28
C ASP A 36 6.88 -9.84 -5.43
N ALA A 37 6.23 -9.64 -4.28
CA ALA A 37 5.70 -10.73 -3.47
C ALA A 37 4.58 -11.48 -4.19
N ILE A 38 3.67 -10.74 -4.84
CA ILE A 38 2.61 -11.31 -5.69
C ILE A 38 3.22 -12.13 -6.82
N ARG A 39 4.20 -11.60 -7.55
CA ARG A 39 4.90 -12.33 -8.63
C ARG A 39 5.57 -13.60 -8.13
N ALA A 40 6.25 -13.54 -6.97
CA ALA A 40 6.91 -14.69 -6.37
C ALA A 40 5.90 -15.79 -6.01
N PHE A 41 4.80 -15.39 -5.36
CA PHE A 41 3.70 -16.30 -5.05
C PHE A 41 3.11 -16.93 -6.31
N GLU A 42 2.81 -16.15 -7.34
CA GLU A 42 2.24 -16.65 -8.60
C GLU A 42 3.17 -17.62 -9.33
N ALA A 43 4.48 -17.38 -9.28
CA ALA A 43 5.47 -18.28 -9.87
C ALA A 43 5.52 -19.63 -9.15
N GLU A 44 5.51 -19.62 -7.82
CA GLU A 44 5.45 -20.84 -7.00
C GLU A 44 4.12 -21.58 -7.20
N HIS A 45 3.01 -20.84 -7.23
CA HIS A 45 1.67 -21.41 -7.36
C HIS A 45 1.49 -22.12 -8.71
N ARG A 46 2.04 -21.56 -9.79
CA ARG A 46 2.08 -22.20 -11.12
C ARG A 46 2.81 -23.54 -11.12
N GLN A 47 3.90 -23.65 -10.36
CA GLN A 47 4.65 -24.91 -10.25
C GLN A 47 3.92 -25.94 -9.39
N ARG A 48 3.26 -25.49 -8.32
CA ARG A 48 2.54 -26.36 -7.37
C ARG A 48 1.19 -26.85 -7.89
N ALA A 49 0.50 -26.04 -8.69
CA ALA A 49 -0.84 -26.34 -9.19
C ALA A 49 -0.95 -26.09 -10.70
N PRO A 50 -0.15 -26.80 -11.54
CA PRO A 50 -0.10 -26.55 -12.97
C PRO A 50 -1.45 -26.77 -13.69
N TRP A 51 -2.32 -27.62 -13.15
CA TRP A 51 -3.67 -27.87 -13.69
C TRP A 51 -4.60 -26.67 -13.62
N LEU A 52 -4.31 -25.67 -12.77
CA LEU A 52 -5.08 -24.41 -12.70
C LEU A 52 -4.75 -23.46 -13.86
N PHE A 53 -3.64 -23.70 -14.57
CA PHE A 53 -3.09 -22.80 -15.59
C PHE A 53 -2.99 -23.46 -16.98
N ALA A 54 -3.35 -24.74 -17.09
CA ALA A 54 -3.40 -25.49 -18.34
C ALA A 54 -4.77 -25.30 -19.00
N GLY A 55 -4.98 -24.16 -19.66
CA GLY A 55 -6.18 -23.82 -20.44
C GLY A 55 -5.81 -23.08 -21.70
#